data_AF-A0A0W0VF36-F1
#
_entry.id   AF-A0A0W0VF36-F1
#
_cell.length_a   1.000
_cell.length_b   1.000
_cell.length_c   1.000
_cell.angle_alpha   90.00
_cell.angle_beta   90.00
_cell.angle_gamma   90.00
#
_symmetry.space_group_name_H-M   'P 1'
#
loop_
_entity.id
_entity.type
_entity.pdbx_description
1 polymer ?
#
loop_
_entity_poly.entity_id
_entity_poly.type
_entity_poly.pdbx_seq_one_letter_code
_entity_poly.pdbx_strand_id
1 'polypeptide(L)'
;MPETEYVDKLMKKNLISLLLLLHLNSAISGQYSEACSTWGSLLKPICHRMHQLWNEGSNELYMTGYAWHNRYTYEKHKIDSYNELAWGGGLGKGLYDEDGDWHGIYALAFLDSHKNVEPAVGYAFLKVAHLGINTRLGAGFTVLVTQRPDIYDGIPFPGALPWLSLNYRSLTVSGTYIPGSKGAGNVLFLLAKWTF
;
A
#
# COMPACT_ATOMS: atom_id res chain seq x y z
N MET A 1 -22.06 -34.33 46.59
CA MET A 1 -22.20 -32.91 46.20
C MET A 1 -20.86 -32.26 45.79
N PRO A 2 -20.17 -32.69 44.70
CA PRO A 2 -19.02 -31.93 44.16
C PRO A 2 -19.20 -31.40 42.73
N GLU A 3 -20.23 -31.82 41.98
CA GLU A 3 -20.41 -31.42 40.57
C GLU A 3 -20.86 -29.97 40.38
N THR A 4 -21.66 -29.43 41.29
CA THR A 4 -22.18 -28.05 41.20
C THR A 4 -21.09 -27.00 41.36
N GLU A 5 -20.09 -27.26 42.21
CA GLU A 5 -18.98 -26.34 42.45
C GLU A 5 -18.00 -26.27 41.25
N TYR A 6 -17.85 -27.38 40.51
CA TYR A 6 -17.01 -27.42 39.31
C TYR A 6 -17.60 -26.63 38.14
N VAL A 7 -18.92 -26.75 37.93
CA VAL A 7 -19.65 -26.03 36.87
C VAL A 7 -19.61 -24.52 37.10
N ASP A 8 -19.81 -24.07 38.34
CA ASP A 8 -19.75 -22.64 38.69
C ASP A 8 -18.35 -22.03 38.47
N LYS A 9 -17.30 -22.81 38.77
CA LYS A 9 -15.91 -22.37 38.58
C LYS A 9 -15.53 -22.30 37.09
N LEU A 10 -16.03 -23.24 36.29
CA LEU A 10 -15.87 -23.26 34.83
C LEU A 10 -16.63 -22.10 34.16
N MET A 11 -17.87 -21.84 34.58
CA MET A 11 -18.68 -20.73 34.09
C MET A 11 -18.06 -19.36 34.43
N LYS A 12 -17.57 -19.17 35.67
CA LYS A 12 -16.86 -17.93 36.06
C LYS A 12 -15.57 -17.72 35.28
N LYS A 13 -14.79 -18.79 35.02
CA LYS A 13 -13.55 -18.72 34.22
C LYS A 13 -13.82 -18.34 32.77
N ASN A 14 -14.88 -18.91 32.17
CA ASN A 14 -15.30 -18.59 30.80
C ASN A 14 -15.89 -17.16 30.69
N LEU A 15 -16.61 -16.69 31.72
CA LEU A 15 -17.15 -15.34 31.78
C LEU A 15 -16.03 -14.27 31.90
N ILE A 16 -15.01 -14.54 32.74
CA ILE A 16 -13.83 -13.66 32.86
C ILE A 16 -13.03 -13.63 31.56
N SER A 17 -12.87 -14.78 30.88
CA SER A 17 -12.22 -14.84 29.57
C SER A 17 -12.99 -14.04 28.51
N LEU A 18 -14.33 -14.09 28.52
CA LEU A 18 -15.17 -13.35 27.58
C LEU A 18 -15.14 -11.84 27.85
N LEU A 19 -15.13 -11.43 29.13
CA LEU A 19 -14.98 -10.03 29.54
C LEU A 19 -13.60 -9.45 29.18
N LEU A 20 -12.53 -10.23 29.35
CA LEU A 20 -11.18 -9.84 28.91
C LEU A 20 -11.08 -9.66 27.39
N LEU A 21 -11.73 -10.53 26.61
CA LEU A 21 -11.81 -10.40 25.15
C LEU A 21 -12.62 -9.15 24.72
N LEU A 22 -13.68 -8.80 25.46
CA LEU A 22 -14.47 -7.58 25.23
C LEU A 22 -13.71 -6.29 25.62
N HIS A 23 -12.83 -6.34 26.62
CA HIS A 23 -12.04 -5.18 27.06
C HIS A 23 -10.85 -4.88 26.14
N LEU A 24 -10.27 -5.89 25.47
CA LEU A 24 -9.16 -5.70 24.53
C LEU A 24 -9.59 -4.93 23.25
N ASN A 25 -10.80 -5.14 22.75
CA ASN A 25 -11.29 -4.42 21.56
C ASN A 25 -11.58 -2.93 21.82
N SER A 26 -11.91 -2.56 23.06
CA SER A 26 -12.27 -1.19 23.44
C SER A 26 -11.05 -0.28 23.56
N ALA A 27 -9.90 -0.83 23.97
CA ALA A 27 -8.65 -0.08 24.10
C ALA A 27 -8.07 0.36 22.75
N ILE A 28 -8.17 -0.51 21.74
CA ILE A 28 -7.70 -0.25 20.37
C ILE A 28 -8.53 0.87 19.72
N SER A 29 -9.86 0.77 19.81
CA SER A 29 -10.79 1.79 19.29
C SER A 29 -10.62 3.17 19.95
N GLY A 30 -10.28 3.20 21.24
CA GLY A 30 -10.05 4.43 22.00
C GLY A 30 -8.81 5.20 21.55
N GLN A 31 -7.72 4.50 21.21
CA GLN A 31 -6.45 5.10 20.80
C GLN A 31 -6.54 5.84 19.45
N TYR A 32 -7.27 5.28 18.49
CA TYR A 32 -7.56 5.93 17.20
C TYR A 32 -8.33 7.24 17.36
N SER A 33 -9.34 7.24 18.24
CA SER A 33 -10.22 8.38 18.45
C SER A 33 -9.49 9.58 19.04
N GLU A 34 -8.50 9.37 19.91
CA GLU A 34 -7.71 10.43 20.51
C GLU A 34 -6.75 11.07 19.48
N ALA A 35 -5.98 10.25 18.75
CA ALA A 35 -5.01 10.73 17.75
C ALA A 35 -5.67 11.52 16.61
N CYS A 36 -6.90 11.16 16.24
CA CYS A 36 -7.67 11.81 15.18
C CYS A 36 -8.79 12.72 15.70
N SER A 37 -8.80 13.05 17.00
CA SER A 37 -9.87 13.84 17.63
C SER A 37 -10.00 15.27 17.10
N THR A 38 -8.87 15.87 16.71
CA THR A 38 -8.76 17.25 16.20
C THR A 38 -9.05 17.38 14.70
N TRP A 39 -9.18 16.25 13.98
CA TRP A 39 -9.45 16.24 12.56
C TRP A 39 -10.93 16.54 12.29
N GLY A 40 -11.20 17.37 11.28
CA GLY A 40 -12.56 17.61 10.81
C GLY A 40 -13.24 16.29 10.41
N SER A 41 -14.55 16.19 10.62
CA SER A 41 -15.33 14.95 10.43
C SER A 41 -15.13 14.32 9.04
N LEU A 42 -14.94 15.12 8.00
CA LEU A 42 -14.69 14.68 6.62
C LEU A 42 -13.35 13.98 6.44
N LEU A 43 -12.30 14.39 7.16
CA LEU A 43 -10.95 13.84 7.02
C LEU A 43 -10.60 12.81 8.10
N LYS A 44 -11.45 12.69 9.12
CA LYS A 44 -11.28 11.75 10.22
C LYS A 44 -11.11 10.28 9.74
N PRO A 45 -11.85 9.77 8.73
CA PRO A 45 -11.62 8.43 8.20
C PRO A 45 -10.22 8.23 7.60
N ILE A 46 -9.68 9.27 6.94
CA ILE A 46 -8.33 9.24 6.37
C ILE A 46 -7.31 9.13 7.51
N CYS A 47 -7.44 9.96 8.55
CA CYS A 47 -6.57 9.90 9.71
C CYS A 47 -6.61 8.52 10.38
N HIS A 48 -7.80 7.96 10.58
CA HIS A 48 -7.96 6.62 11.15
C HIS A 48 -7.28 5.56 10.30
N ARG A 49 -7.48 5.56 8.98
CA ARG A 49 -6.82 4.58 8.09
C ARG A 49 -5.30 4.75 8.09
N MET A 50 -4.78 5.97 8.12
CA MET A 50 -3.33 6.21 8.20
C MET A 50 -2.75 5.72 9.53
N HIS A 51 -3.42 5.98 10.65
CA HIS A 51 -3.01 5.49 11.96
C HIS A 51 -3.05 3.96 12.00
N GLN A 52 -4.06 3.34 11.41
CA GLN A 52 -4.18 1.89 11.34
C GLN A 52 -3.07 1.27 10.50
N LEU A 53 -2.83 1.80 9.30
CA LEU A 53 -1.71 1.37 8.46
C LEU A 53 -0.38 1.46 9.19
N TRP A 54 -0.14 2.56 9.92
CA TRP A 54 1.12 2.79 10.61
C TRP A 54 1.34 1.81 11.77
N ASN A 55 0.31 1.53 12.56
CA ASN A 55 0.43 0.75 13.79
C ASN A 55 0.13 -0.74 13.62
N GLU A 56 -0.77 -1.11 12.69
CA GLU A 56 -1.23 -2.49 12.48
C GLU A 56 -0.76 -3.09 11.15
N GLY A 57 -0.40 -2.25 10.17
CA GLY A 57 0.05 -2.73 8.86
C GLY A 57 1.32 -3.58 8.95
N SER A 58 1.47 -4.56 8.07
CA SER A 58 2.71 -5.32 7.92
C SER A 58 3.80 -4.46 7.28
N ASN A 59 5.07 -4.80 7.50
CA ASN A 59 6.17 -4.08 6.84
C ASN A 59 6.35 -4.62 5.42
N GLU A 60 6.74 -3.74 4.51
CA GLU A 60 6.89 -4.09 3.11
C GLU A 60 8.18 -3.52 2.56
N LEU A 61 8.98 -4.39 1.93
CA LEU A 61 10.14 -4.02 1.13
C LEU A 61 9.73 -3.97 -0.34
N TYR A 62 9.98 -2.84 -0.98
CA TYR A 62 9.70 -2.62 -2.40
C TYR A 62 10.99 -2.66 -3.20
N MET A 63 10.94 -3.31 -4.37
CA MET A 63 12.04 -3.38 -5.32
C MET A 63 11.51 -2.99 -6.69
N THR A 64 12.07 -1.94 -7.29
CA THR A 64 11.71 -1.49 -8.63
C THR A 64 12.75 -1.97 -9.63
N GLY A 65 12.39 -2.15 -10.91
CA GLY A 65 13.36 -2.65 -11.87
C GLY A 65 13.06 -2.43 -13.34
N TYR A 66 11.81 -2.15 -13.73
CA TYR A 66 11.49 -2.02 -15.14
C TYR A 66 10.44 -0.96 -15.42
N ALA A 67 10.74 -0.08 -16.38
CA ALA A 67 9.85 0.92 -16.93
C ALA A 67 9.78 0.74 -18.46
N TRP A 68 8.64 0.31 -18.97
CA TRP A 68 8.43 0.10 -20.40
C TRP A 68 7.69 1.29 -21.01
N HIS A 69 8.33 1.94 -21.98
CA HIS A 69 7.69 3.00 -22.77
C HIS A 69 6.81 2.39 -23.87
N ASN A 70 5.58 2.86 -24.01
CA ASN A 70 4.69 2.32 -25.02
C ASN A 70 5.23 2.53 -26.44
N ARG A 71 5.50 1.42 -27.15
CA ARG A 71 6.13 1.41 -28.48
C ARG A 71 5.25 2.04 -29.56
N TYR A 72 3.95 2.22 -29.30
CA TYR A 72 3.03 2.92 -30.22
C TYR A 72 3.05 4.45 -30.05
N THR A 73 3.58 4.95 -28.93
CA THR A 73 3.58 6.39 -28.61
C THR A 73 4.96 7.02 -28.65
N TYR A 74 6.02 6.22 -28.68
CA TYR A 74 7.41 6.66 -28.78
C TYR A 74 8.10 6.14 -30.03
N GLU A 75 8.90 6.99 -30.67
CA GLU A 75 9.81 6.56 -31.72
C GLU A 75 10.95 5.73 -31.14
N LYS A 76 11.42 4.74 -31.92
CA LYS A 76 12.48 3.82 -31.52
C LYS A 76 13.74 4.55 -31.03
N HIS A 77 14.18 5.59 -31.74
CA HIS A 77 15.39 6.34 -31.38
C HIS A 77 15.27 7.05 -30.01
N LYS A 78 14.05 7.44 -29.60
CA LYS A 78 13.82 7.99 -28.26
C LYS A 78 13.87 6.92 -27.19
N ILE A 79 13.23 5.78 -27.43
CA ILE A 79 13.27 4.62 -26.52
C ILE A 79 14.71 4.17 -26.28
N ASP A 80 15.51 4.06 -27.35
CA ASP A 80 16.91 3.63 -27.27
C ASP A 80 17.78 4.62 -26.47
N SER A 81 17.34 5.87 -26.29
CA SER A 81 18.01 6.87 -25.45
C SER A 81 17.59 6.83 -23.97
N TYR A 82 16.46 6.20 -23.64
CA TYR A 82 15.92 6.16 -22.29
C TYR A 82 16.42 4.98 -21.48
N ASN A 83 16.50 5.19 -20.17
CA ASN A 83 16.68 4.12 -19.20
C ASN A 83 15.34 3.42 -18.92
N GLU A 84 15.22 2.15 -19.31
CA GLU A 84 14.08 1.31 -18.93
C GLU A 84 14.37 0.43 -17.70
N LEU A 85 15.62 0.44 -17.23
CA LEU A 85 16.02 -0.24 -15.99
C LEU A 85 15.81 0.70 -14.82
N ALA A 86 14.56 0.82 -14.38
CA ALA A 86 14.16 1.68 -13.27
C ALA A 86 14.54 1.08 -11.90
N TRP A 87 15.81 0.73 -11.73
CA TRP A 87 16.35 0.15 -10.51
C TRP A 87 16.20 1.10 -9.33
N GLY A 88 15.85 0.50 -8.19
CA GLY A 88 15.59 1.22 -6.97
C GLY A 88 14.78 0.37 -6.01
N GLY A 89 14.10 1.03 -5.09
CA GLY A 89 13.28 0.37 -4.11
C GLY A 89 12.85 1.31 -3.00
N GLY A 90 12.36 0.73 -1.93
CA GLY A 90 11.96 1.49 -0.76
C GLY A 90 11.19 0.66 0.24
N LEU A 91 10.51 1.35 1.14
CA LEU A 91 9.81 0.74 2.26
C LEU A 91 8.37 1.23 2.31
N GLY A 92 7.52 0.42 2.92
CA GLY A 92 6.14 0.78 3.14
C GLY A 92 5.48 -0.06 4.20
N LYS A 93 4.18 0.20 4.38
CA LYS A 93 3.29 -0.61 5.20
C LYS A 93 2.05 -0.94 4.42
N GLY A 94 1.58 -2.18 4.56
CA GLY A 94 0.38 -2.68 3.91
C GLY A 94 -0.59 -3.30 4.91
N LEU A 95 -1.88 -3.11 4.69
CA LEU A 95 -2.95 -3.62 5.53
C LEU A 95 -4.09 -4.11 4.64
N TYR A 96 -4.64 -5.29 4.94
CA TYR A 96 -5.93 -5.70 4.40
C TYR A 96 -7.02 -5.24 5.37
N ASP A 97 -8.02 -4.55 4.85
CA ASP A 97 -9.14 -4.10 5.66
C ASP A 97 -10.19 -5.20 5.90
N GLU A 98 -11.29 -4.82 6.54
CA GLU A 98 -12.37 -5.70 6.94
C GLU A 98 -13.10 -6.32 5.74
N ASP A 99 -13.09 -5.65 4.58
CA ASP A 99 -13.65 -6.12 3.32
C ASP A 99 -12.65 -6.99 2.54
N GLY A 100 -11.42 -7.11 3.04
CA GLY A 100 -10.33 -7.83 2.41
C GLY A 100 -9.68 -7.06 1.26
N ASP A 101 -9.94 -5.75 1.15
CA ASP A 101 -9.28 -4.84 0.23
C ASP A 101 -7.93 -4.40 0.81
N TRP A 102 -6.96 -4.11 -0.07
CA TRP A 102 -5.60 -3.77 0.37
C TRP A 102 -5.37 -2.27 0.35
N HIS A 103 -4.81 -1.77 1.44
CA HIS A 103 -4.32 -0.41 1.61
C HIS A 103 -2.81 -0.43 1.81
N GLY A 104 -2.11 0.57 1.30
CA GLY A 104 -0.69 0.70 1.60
C GLY A 104 -0.17 2.13 1.52
N ILE A 105 0.84 2.40 2.33
CA ILE A 105 1.69 3.59 2.22
C ILE A 105 3.10 3.15 1.85
N TYR A 106 3.76 3.93 1.00
CA TYR A 106 5.11 3.63 0.55
C TYR A 106 5.95 4.89 0.38
N ALA A 107 7.26 4.72 0.50
CA ALA A 107 8.27 5.66 0.05
C ALA A 107 9.30 4.89 -0.78
N LEU A 108 9.49 5.31 -2.03
CA LEU A 108 10.37 4.71 -3.03
C LEU A 108 11.39 5.73 -3.50
N ALA A 109 12.53 5.25 -3.97
CA ALA A 109 13.44 6.00 -4.81
C ALA A 109 13.95 5.08 -5.93
N PHE A 110 13.92 5.55 -7.17
CA PHE A 110 14.29 4.75 -8.34
C PHE A 110 14.91 5.61 -9.44
N LEU A 111 15.59 4.98 -10.40
CA LEU A 111 16.14 5.68 -11.55
C LEU A 111 15.06 5.97 -12.60
N ASP A 112 14.92 7.24 -13.00
CA ASP A 112 14.01 7.67 -14.06
C ASP A 112 14.56 7.36 -15.47
N SER A 113 13.83 7.81 -16.51
CA SER A 113 14.23 7.62 -17.91
C SER A 113 15.54 8.32 -18.31
N HIS A 114 15.97 9.32 -17.53
CA HIS A 114 17.22 10.06 -17.69
C HIS A 114 18.31 9.62 -16.69
N LYS A 115 18.07 8.52 -15.94
CA LYS A 115 18.96 7.98 -14.90
C LYS A 115 19.15 8.91 -13.70
N ASN A 116 18.21 9.83 -13.47
CA ASN A 116 18.16 10.61 -12.24
C ASN A 116 17.41 9.83 -11.16
N VAL A 117 17.73 10.09 -9.89
CA VAL A 117 16.94 9.55 -8.77
C VAL A 117 15.61 10.29 -8.69
N GLU A 118 14.53 9.54 -8.79
CA GLU A 118 13.15 9.99 -8.62
C GLU A 118 12.59 9.41 -7.30
N PRO A 119 12.39 10.24 -6.26
CA PRO A 119 11.69 9.82 -5.06
C PRO A 119 10.17 9.89 -5.25
N ALA A 120 9.44 8.90 -4.72
CA ALA A 120 7.99 8.87 -4.73
C ALA A 120 7.46 8.41 -3.37
N VAL A 121 6.55 9.19 -2.77
CA VAL A 121 5.81 8.81 -1.56
C VAL A 121 4.33 8.78 -1.88
N GLY A 122 3.62 7.74 -1.44
CA GLY A 122 2.22 7.60 -1.82
C GLY A 122 1.40 6.68 -0.95
N TYR A 123 0.11 6.72 -1.22
CA TYR A 123 -0.91 5.83 -0.69
C TYR A 123 -1.58 5.10 -1.84
N ALA A 124 -1.75 3.78 -1.70
CA ALA A 124 -2.43 2.94 -2.66
C ALA A 124 -3.61 2.20 -2.03
N PHE A 125 -4.66 2.03 -2.82
CA PHE A 125 -5.84 1.24 -2.50
C PHE A 125 -6.12 0.26 -3.65
N LEU A 126 -6.33 -1.00 -3.33
CA LEU A 126 -6.66 -2.05 -4.28
C LEU A 126 -7.88 -2.82 -3.80
N LYS A 127 -8.84 -3.00 -4.70
CA LYS A 127 -9.83 -4.07 -4.54
C LYS A 127 -9.18 -5.42 -4.79
N VAL A 128 -9.44 -6.40 -3.93
CA VAL A 128 -8.71 -7.67 -3.97
C VAL A 128 -9.63 -8.88 -4.16
N ALA A 129 -9.38 -9.62 -5.23
CA ALA A 129 -9.94 -10.95 -5.42
C ALA A 129 -9.03 -12.00 -4.75
N HIS A 130 -9.56 -12.73 -3.76
CA HIS A 130 -8.86 -13.81 -3.06
C HIS A 130 -9.09 -15.14 -3.80
N LEU A 131 -8.16 -15.52 -4.67
CA LEU A 131 -8.27 -16.68 -5.57
C LEU A 131 -7.94 -18.02 -4.88
N GLY A 132 -7.46 -17.96 -3.64
CA GLY A 132 -7.14 -19.12 -2.80
C GLY A 132 -6.41 -18.67 -1.56
N ILE A 133 -5.95 -19.61 -0.73
CA ILE A 133 -5.31 -19.29 0.57
C ILE A 133 -4.03 -18.46 0.44
N ASN A 134 -3.31 -18.59 -0.68
CA ASN A 134 -2.02 -17.93 -0.90
C ASN A 134 -2.05 -16.91 -2.04
N THR A 135 -3.12 -16.84 -2.83
CA THR A 135 -3.10 -16.15 -4.13
C THR A 135 -4.14 -15.05 -4.15
N ARG A 136 -3.72 -13.83 -4.47
CA ARG A 136 -4.61 -12.68 -4.57
C ARG A 136 -4.32 -11.85 -5.81
N LEU A 137 -5.38 -11.34 -6.42
CA LEU A 137 -5.30 -10.41 -7.55
C LEU A 137 -5.92 -9.08 -7.11
N GLY A 138 -5.15 -8.00 -7.21
CA GLY A 138 -5.55 -6.67 -6.76
C GLY A 138 -5.61 -5.68 -7.92
N ALA A 139 -6.61 -4.80 -7.91
CA ALA A 139 -6.74 -3.71 -8.86
C ALA A 139 -7.30 -2.45 -8.19
N GLY A 140 -6.72 -1.30 -8.47
CA GLY A 140 -7.16 -0.03 -7.92
C GLY A 140 -6.26 1.11 -8.36
N PHE A 141 -5.86 1.96 -7.41
CA PHE A 141 -5.13 3.18 -7.70
C PHE A 141 -4.10 3.51 -6.63
N THR A 142 -3.16 4.37 -6.99
CA THR A 142 -2.27 5.08 -6.06
C THR A 142 -2.41 6.58 -6.26
N VAL A 143 -2.30 7.33 -5.16
CA VAL A 143 -2.04 8.77 -5.17
C VAL A 143 -0.68 9.00 -4.53
N LEU A 144 0.13 9.83 -5.16
CA LEU A 144 1.53 10.01 -4.76
C LEU A 144 1.98 11.45 -4.96
N VAL A 145 3.08 11.78 -4.30
CA VAL A 145 3.91 12.94 -4.61
C VAL A 145 5.25 12.39 -5.08
N THR A 146 5.71 12.87 -6.22
CA THR A 146 7.02 12.53 -6.80
C THR A 146 7.77 13.80 -7.16
N GLN A 147 9.06 13.68 -7.44
CA GLN A 147 9.91 14.79 -7.82
C GLN A 147 10.88 14.35 -8.91
N ARG A 148 11.05 15.17 -9.94
CA ARG A 148 12.02 14.92 -11.00
C ARG A 148 12.79 16.20 -11.32
N PRO A 149 14.13 16.16 -11.46
CA PRO A 149 14.91 17.37 -11.71
C PRO A 149 14.61 18.01 -13.08
N ASP A 150 14.15 17.21 -14.05
CA ASP A 150 13.78 17.63 -15.39
C ASP A 150 12.31 18.07 -15.52
N ILE A 151 11.53 18.06 -14.44
CA ILE A 151 10.12 18.48 -14.42
C ILE A 151 9.91 19.55 -13.34
N TYR A 152 9.23 20.64 -13.68
CA TYR A 152 8.91 21.74 -12.76
C TYR A 152 10.12 22.24 -11.95
N ASP A 153 11.30 22.30 -12.56
CA ASP A 153 12.57 22.70 -11.91
C ASP A 153 12.88 21.91 -10.62
N GLY A 154 12.42 20.65 -10.54
CA GLY A 154 12.59 19.81 -9.36
C GLY A 154 11.61 20.11 -8.23
N ILE A 155 10.53 20.85 -8.45
CA ILE A 155 9.47 21.01 -7.45
C ILE A 155 8.64 19.71 -7.37
N PRO A 156 8.40 19.13 -6.17
CA PRO A 156 7.54 17.96 -6.03
C PRO A 156 6.12 18.21 -6.53
N PHE A 157 5.55 17.24 -7.23
CA PHE A 157 4.23 17.35 -7.83
C PHE A 157 3.36 16.12 -7.53
N PRO A 158 2.03 16.29 -7.43
CA PRO A 158 1.12 15.19 -7.17
C PRO A 158 0.90 14.34 -8.43
N GLY A 159 0.57 13.08 -8.23
CA GLY A 159 0.17 12.14 -9.27
C GLY A 159 -0.91 11.19 -8.77
N ALA A 160 -1.67 10.63 -9.71
CA ALA A 160 -2.63 9.56 -9.46
C ALA A 160 -2.53 8.54 -10.60
N LEU A 161 -2.35 7.27 -10.26
CA LEU A 161 -2.06 6.22 -11.24
C LEU A 161 -2.90 4.96 -10.96
N PRO A 162 -3.33 4.21 -12.00
CA PRO A 162 -3.87 2.87 -11.82
C PRO A 162 -2.80 1.93 -11.25
N TRP A 163 -3.20 0.98 -10.41
CA TRP A 163 -2.29 -0.01 -9.82
C TRP A 163 -2.89 -1.41 -9.89
N LEU A 164 -2.10 -2.36 -10.38
CA LEU A 164 -2.44 -3.78 -10.44
C LEU A 164 -1.43 -4.60 -9.65
N SER A 165 -1.87 -5.67 -9.01
CA SER A 165 -0.99 -6.56 -8.26
C SER A 165 -1.39 -8.03 -8.37
N LEU A 166 -0.39 -8.91 -8.46
CA LEU A 166 -0.52 -10.34 -8.25
C LEU A 166 0.31 -10.73 -7.02
N ASN A 167 -0.36 -11.27 -6.01
CA ASN A 167 0.25 -11.70 -4.76
C ASN A 167 0.25 -13.23 -4.66
N TYR A 168 1.39 -13.78 -4.25
CA TYR A 168 1.54 -15.16 -3.82
C TYR A 168 2.29 -15.21 -2.48
N ARG A 169 1.58 -15.56 -1.40
CA ARG A 169 2.07 -15.50 -0.02
C ARG A 169 2.59 -14.09 0.32
N SER A 170 3.84 -13.96 0.73
CA SER A 170 4.50 -12.68 1.06
C SER A 170 5.02 -11.93 -0.16
N LEU A 171 5.10 -12.56 -1.33
CA LEU A 171 5.63 -11.93 -2.54
C LEU A 171 4.50 -11.36 -3.38
N THR A 172 4.68 -10.13 -3.86
CA THR A 172 3.74 -9.46 -4.75
C THR A 172 4.49 -8.88 -5.93
N VAL A 173 3.99 -9.09 -7.14
CA VAL A 173 4.40 -8.35 -8.34
C VAL A 173 3.32 -7.33 -8.63
N SER A 174 3.71 -6.07 -8.82
CA SER A 174 2.79 -4.98 -9.12
C SER A 174 3.21 -4.19 -10.34
N GLY A 175 2.23 -3.55 -10.96
CA GLY A 175 2.43 -2.65 -12.08
C GLY A 175 1.54 -1.42 -11.96
N THR A 176 2.09 -0.27 -12.34
CA THR A 176 1.36 0.99 -12.51
C THR A 176 1.57 1.54 -13.92
N TYR A 177 0.57 2.22 -14.47
CA TYR A 177 0.67 2.81 -15.80
C TYR A 177 0.56 4.32 -15.71
N ILE A 178 1.59 5.03 -16.17
CA ILE A 178 1.64 6.48 -16.23
C ILE A 178 0.92 6.92 -17.51
N PRO A 179 -0.31 7.47 -17.45
CA PRO A 179 -0.98 7.96 -18.63
C PRO A 179 -0.29 9.22 -19.16
N GLY A 180 -0.42 9.49 -20.46
CA GLY A 180 0.08 10.71 -21.06
C GLY A 180 -0.14 10.80 -22.56
N SER A 181 0.53 11.73 -23.21
CA SER A 181 0.48 11.96 -24.66
C SER A 181 1.67 11.32 -25.39
N LYS A 182 1.74 11.50 -26.72
CA LYS A 182 2.95 11.11 -27.47
C LYS A 182 4.17 11.85 -26.91
N GLY A 183 5.23 11.12 -26.62
CA GLY A 183 6.47 11.68 -26.06
C GLY A 183 6.47 11.98 -24.55
N ALA A 184 5.34 11.88 -23.85
CA ALA A 184 5.27 12.12 -22.40
C ALA A 184 4.26 11.17 -21.74
N GLY A 185 4.67 10.41 -20.73
CA GLY A 185 3.84 9.36 -20.13
C GLY A 185 3.70 8.14 -21.06
N ASN A 186 2.59 7.41 -20.98
CA ASN A 186 2.43 6.09 -21.62
C ASN A 186 3.52 5.07 -21.21
N VAL A 187 3.81 4.99 -19.91
CA VAL A 187 4.87 4.13 -19.36
C VAL A 187 4.26 3.11 -18.42
N LEU A 188 4.57 1.83 -18.59
CA LEU A 188 4.30 0.78 -17.61
C LEU A 188 5.49 0.67 -16.67
N PHE A 189 5.25 0.83 -15.37
CA PHE A 189 6.27 0.69 -14.33
C PHE A 189 6.01 -0.55 -13.49
N LEU A 190 7.00 -1.43 -13.37
CA LEU A 190 6.91 -2.71 -12.67
C LEU A 190 7.78 -2.71 -11.41
N LEU A 191 7.22 -3.32 -10.36
CA LEU A 191 7.87 -3.48 -9.07
C LEU A 191 7.49 -4.80 -8.42
N ALA A 192 8.37 -5.28 -7.55
CA ALA A 192 8.12 -6.37 -6.63
C ALA A 192 8.01 -5.83 -5.20
N LYS A 193 7.25 -6.54 -4.38
CA LYS A 193 7.02 -6.21 -2.98
C LYS A 193 7.08 -7.47 -2.14
N TRP A 194 7.82 -7.42 -1.03
CA TRP A 194 7.92 -8.50 -0.05
C TRP A 194 7.36 -8.02 1.30
N THR A 195 6.38 -8.74 1.82
CA THR A 195 5.73 -8.44 3.11
C THR A 195 6.30 -9.30 4.24
N PHE A 196 6.69 -8.68 5.36
CA PHE A 196 7.33 -9.33 6.51
C PHE A 196 6.88 -8.77 7.87
#